data_AF-A0A933BL82-F1
#
_entry.id   AF-A0A933BL82-F1
#
_cell.length_a   1.000
_cell.length_b   1.000
_cell.length_c   1.000
_cell.angle_alpha   90.00
_cell.angle_beta   90.00
_cell.angle_gamma   90.00
#
_symmetry.space_group_name_H-M   'P 1'
#
loop_
_entity.id
_entity.type
_entity.pdbx_description
1 polymer ?
#
loop_
_entity_poly.entity_id
_entity_poly.type
_entity_poly.pdbx_seq_one_letter_code
_entity_poly.pdbx_strand_id
1 'polypeptide(L)' 'MRTTLNLPKDLVSDACRLSGAKTKTQAIIWGLEELTRRKKMERLWSMRGNLPLDLDLKKSRGR' A
#
# COMPACT_ATOMS: atom_id res chain seq x y z
N MET A 1 -7.69 18.96 -1.46
CA MET A 1 -8.99 19.31 -2.09
C MET A 1 -10.10 18.93 -1.12
N ARG A 2 -11.13 19.78 -0.94
CA ARG A 2 -12.33 19.42 -0.18
C ARG A 2 -13.36 18.84 -1.15
N THR A 3 -13.91 17.69 -0.84
CA THR A 3 -14.82 16.95 -1.72
C THR A 3 -15.96 16.38 -0.88
N THR A 4 -17.17 16.40 -1.44
CA THR A 4 -18.34 15.76 -0.84
C THR A 4 -18.55 14.41 -1.50
N LEU A 5 -18.56 13.33 -0.69
CA LEU A 5 -18.70 11.95 -1.16
C LEU A 5 -19.77 11.25 -0.32
N ASN A 6 -20.60 10.43 -0.96
CA ASN A 6 -21.51 9.54 -0.27
C ASN A 6 -20.79 8.23 0.04
N LEU A 7 -20.59 7.93 1.32
CA LEU A 7 -19.88 6.75 1.80
C LEU A 7 -20.75 5.96 2.80
N PRO A 8 -20.69 4.62 2.80
CA PRO A 8 -21.38 3.82 3.81
C PRO A 8 -20.92 4.19 5.21
N LYS A 9 -21.87 4.55 6.08
CA LYS A 9 -21.57 5.02 7.44
C LYS A 9 -20.83 3.97 8.26
N ASP A 10 -21.28 2.72 8.17
CA ASP A 10 -20.76 1.62 8.98
C ASP A 10 -19.32 1.31 8.59
N LEU A 11 -19.02 1.32 7.28
CA LEU A 11 -17.66 1.14 6.76
C LEU A 11 -16.69 2.22 7.27
N VAL A 12 -17.11 3.49 7.25
CA VAL A 12 -16.27 4.60 7.74
C VAL A 12 -16.08 4.52 9.26
N SER A 13 -17.12 4.11 9.98
CA SER A 13 -17.06 3.90 11.43
C SER A 13 -16.09 2.78 11.79
N ASP A 14 -16.16 1.64 11.10
CA ASP A 14 -15.24 0.53 11.29
C ASP A 14 -13.81 0.89 10.91
N ALA A 15 -13.63 1.61 9.80
CA ALA A 15 -12.31 2.11 9.40
C ALA A 15 -11.70 3.00 10.49
N CYS A 16 -12.45 3.94 11.07
CA CYS A 16 -12.00 4.75 12.20
C CYS A 16 -11.64 3.88 13.42
N ARG A 17 -12.51 2.95 13.80
CA ARG A 17 -12.31 2.08 14.97
C ARG A 17 -11.08 1.19 14.83
N LEU A 18 -10.92 0.53 13.68
CA LEU A 18 -9.83 -0.42 13.43
C LEU A 18 -8.49 0.28 13.19
N SER A 19 -8.50 1.45 12.57
CA SER A 19 -7.26 2.22 12.34
C SER A 19 -6.84 3.08 13.53
N GLY A 20 -7.74 3.37 14.46
CA GLY A 20 -7.51 4.35 15.54
C GLY A 20 -7.51 5.81 15.06
N ALA A 21 -7.99 6.07 13.85
CA ALA A 21 -8.07 7.42 13.31
C ALA A 21 -9.08 8.27 14.10
N LYS A 22 -8.68 9.49 14.46
CA LYS A 22 -9.51 10.42 15.26
C LYS A 22 -10.64 11.04 14.45
N THR A 23 -10.52 11.05 13.12
CA THR A 23 -11.50 11.64 12.21
C THR A 23 -11.77 10.76 11.01
N LYS A 24 -12.95 10.92 10.40
CA LYS A 24 -13.34 10.22 9.17
C LYS A 24 -12.38 10.52 8.02
N THR A 25 -11.96 11.78 7.90
CA THR A 25 -11.01 12.23 6.87
C THR A 25 -9.68 11.51 7.02
N GLN A 26 -9.17 11.39 8.25
CA GLN A 26 -7.91 10.69 8.53
C GLN A 26 -8.00 9.20 8.18
N ALA A 27 -9.08 8.52 8.55
CA ALA A 27 -9.30 7.12 8.18
C ALA A 27 -9.29 6.92 6.66
N ILE A 28 -9.94 7.82 5.92
CA ILE A 28 -9.98 7.77 4.45
C ILE A 28 -8.60 8.00 3.85
N ILE A 29 -7.85 8.99 4.33
CA ILE A 29 -6.47 9.28 3.86
C ILE A 29 -5.60 8.04 4.03
N TRP A 30 -5.59 7.45 5.24
CA TRP A 30 -4.79 6.27 5.52
C TRP A 30 -5.16 5.07 4.65
N GLY A 31 -6.46 4.85 4.42
CA GLY A 31 -6.93 3.79 3.52
C GLY A 31 -6.44 3.99 2.08
N LEU A 32 -6.47 5.22 1.57
CA LEU A 32 -6.00 5.55 0.22
C LEU A 32 -4.48 5.45 0.09
N GLU A 33 -3.73 5.87 1.10
CA GLU A 33 -2.27 5.74 1.15
C GLU A 33 -1.86 4.27 1.12
N GLU A 34 -2.49 3.43 1.95
CA GLU A 34 -2.18 2.00 2.01
C GLU A 34 -2.55 1.30 0.69
N LEU A 35 -3.70 1.62 0.09
CA LEU A 35 -4.08 1.08 -1.21
C LEU A 35 -3.04 1.44 -2.29
N THR A 36 -2.62 2.71 -2.32
CA THR A 36 -1.63 3.20 -3.29
C THR A 36 -0.27 2.54 -3.06
N ARG A 37 0.14 2.38 -1.80
CA ARG A 37 1.38 1.70 -1.42
C ARG A 37 1.36 0.24 -1.89
N ARG A 38 0.27 -0.49 -1.64
CA ARG A 38 0.08 -1.88 -2.10
C ARG A 38 0.19 -1.99 -3.62
N LYS A 39 -0.49 -1.13 -4.36
CA LYS A 39 -0.43 -1.15 -5.83
C LYS A 39 0.96 -0.83 -6.38
N LYS A 40 1.70 0.08 -5.75
CA LYS A 40 3.11 0.33 -6.10
C LYS A 40 3.98 -0.90 -5.86
N MET A 41 3.81 -1.59 -4.73
CA MET A 41 4.54 -2.83 -4.45
C MET A 41 4.18 -3.95 -5.43
N GLU A 42 2.90 -4.14 -5.72
CA GLU A 42 2.43 -5.12 -6.72
C GLU A 42 3.08 -4.87 -8.09
N ARG A 43 3.17 -3.60 -8.52
CA ARG A 43 3.85 -3.23 -9.78
C ARG A 43 5.35 -3.54 -9.75
N LEU A 44 6.02 -3.28 -8.63
CA LEU A 44 7.43 -3.64 -8.48
C LEU A 44 7.63 -5.15 -8.50
N TRP A 45 6.73 -5.90 -7.87
CA TRP A 45 6.75 -7.37 -7.88
C TRP A 45 6.46 -7.94 -9.26
N SER A 46 5.57 -7.35 -10.05
CA SER A 46 5.35 -7.78 -11.44
C SER A 46 6.56 -7.54 -12.34
N MET A 47 7.49 -6.66 -11.94
CA MET A 47 8.76 -6.46 -12.63
C MET A 47 9.86 -7.44 -12.16
N ARG A 48 9.62 -8.20 -11.08
CA ARG A 48 10.57 -9.20 -10.57
C ARG A 48 10.68 -10.33 -11.60
N GLY A 49 11.89 -10.51 -12.15
CA GLY A 49 12.18 -11.48 -13.22
C GLY A 49 12.63 -10.84 -14.54
N ASN A 50 12.33 -9.56 -14.76
CA ASN A 50 12.81 -8.77 -15.91
C ASN A 50 14.09 -7.99 -15.63
N LEU A 51 14.63 -8.06 -14.42
CA LEU A 51 15.90 -7.43 -14.08
C LEU A 51 17.02 -8.46 -14.37
N PRO A 52 17.80 -8.31 -15.46
CA PRO A 52 18.99 -9.13 -15.66
C PRO A 52 19.97 -8.80 -14.55
N LEU A 53 20.02 -9.65 -13.54
CA LEU A 53 21.05 -9.59 -12.50
C LEU A 53 22.24 -10.40 -13.02
N ASP A 54 23.23 -9.69 -13.57
CA ASP A 54 24.53 -10.28 -13.90
C ASP A 54 25.31 -10.51 -12.59
N LEU A 55 24.93 -11.56 -11.87
CA LEU A 55 25.43 -11.84 -10.54
C LEU A 55 25.93 -13.28 -10.47
N ASP A 56 27.24 -13.43 -10.34
CA ASP A 56 27.86 -14.73 -10.07
C ASP A 56 27.58 -15.15 -8.62
N LEU A 57 26.55 -15.97 -8.47
CA LEU A 57 26.10 -16.51 -7.18
C LEU A 57 27.13 -17.41 -6.49
N LYS A 58 28.15 -17.91 -7.20
CA LYS A 58 29.24 -18.70 -6.60
C LYS A 58 30.26 -17.77 -5.96
N LYS A 59 30.71 -16.73 -6.69
CA LYS A 59 31.59 -15.68 -6.14
C LYS A 59 30.96 -14.95 -4.97
N SER A 60 29.67 -14.62 -5.04
CA SER A 60 29.00 -13.82 -4.00
C SER A 60 28.76 -14.58 -2.70
N ARG A 61 28.67 -15.91 -2.75
CA ARG A 61 28.37 -16.74 -1.57
C ARG A 61 29.62 -17.28 -0.86
N GLY A 62 30.83 -16.98 -1.35
CA GLY A 62 32.09 -17.33 -0.70
C GLY A 62 32.25 -18.82 -0.40
N ARG A 63 31.67 -19.70 -1.23
CA ARG A 63 31.75 -21.16 -1.12
C ARG A 63 32.47 -21.75 -2.33
#